data_AF-A0A6I3LUE9-F1
#
_entry.id   AF-A0A6I3LUE9-F1
#
_cell.length_a   1.000
_cell.length_b   1.000
_cell.length_c   1.000
_cell.angle_alpha   90.00
_cell.angle_beta   90.00
_cell.angle_gamma   90.00
#
_symmetry.space_group_name_H-M   'P 1'
#
loop_
_entity.id
_entity.type
_entity.pdbx_description
1 polymer ?
#
loop_
_entity_poly.entity_id
_entity_poly.type
_entity_poly.pdbx_seq_one_letter_code
_entity_poly.pdbx_strand_id
1 'polypeptide(L)'
;MFTILNIFIFVFIILTIIALAFSLKRLSVTKNDLTAQIKIVSTFKVIDKYYTIRKNSSYFIAFDSKDIPKYEVTKRTYELINIDDSIEIEYSKFAFWILKIEHNGNDIENKQNVQ
;
A
#
# COMPACT_ATOMS: atom_id res chain seq x y z
N MET A 1 6.32 48.89 -17.97
CA MET A 1 6.57 48.08 -16.76
C MET A 1 5.30 47.40 -16.25
N PHE A 2 4.20 48.13 -16.05
CA PHE A 2 2.90 47.59 -15.62
C PHE A 2 2.33 46.46 -16.51
N THR A 3 2.47 46.55 -17.83
CA THR A 3 1.96 45.53 -18.77
C THR A 3 2.71 44.20 -18.67
N ILE A 4 4.03 44.23 -18.51
CA ILE A 4 4.86 43.02 -18.40
C ILE A 4 4.61 42.34 -17.05
N LEU A 5 4.54 43.11 -15.96
CA LEU A 5 4.21 42.60 -14.63
C LEU A 5 2.83 41.93 -14.61
N ASN A 6 1.83 42.53 -15.25
CA ASN A 6 0.49 41.95 -15.36
C ASN A 6 0.48 40.64 -16.15
N ILE A 7 1.29 40.51 -17.21
CA ILE A 7 1.43 39.25 -17.96
C ILE A 7 2.04 38.16 -17.06
N PHE A 8 3.07 38.46 -16.28
CA PHE A 8 3.66 37.49 -15.34
C PHE A 8 2.66 37.04 -14.28
N ILE A 9 1.91 37.96 -13.69
CA ILE A 9 0.86 37.65 -12.71
C ILE A 9 -0.21 36.76 -13.35
N PHE A 10 -0.62 37.06 -14.59
CA PHE A 10 -1.63 36.29 -15.30
C PHE A 10 -1.17 34.86 -15.59
N VAL A 11 0.07 34.67 -16.04
CA VAL A 11 0.67 33.35 -16.26
C VAL A 11 0.77 32.56 -14.95
N PHE A 12 1.17 33.22 -13.86
CA PHE A 12 1.24 32.59 -12.54
C PHE A 12 -0.13 32.13 -12.05
N ILE A 13 -1.18 32.94 -12.24
CA ILE A 13 -2.55 32.57 -11.89
C ILE A 13 -3.00 31.36 -12.71
N ILE A 14 -2.74 31.33 -14.01
CA ILE A 14 -3.09 30.18 -14.87
C ILE A 14 -2.38 28.90 -14.39
N LEU A 15 -1.07 28.97 -14.13
CA LEU A 15 -0.31 27.83 -13.63
C LEU A 15 -0.85 27.33 -12.28
N THR A 16 -1.24 28.26 -11.40
CA THR A 16 -1.82 27.93 -10.09
C THR A 16 -3.17 27.23 -10.25
N ILE A 17 -4.03 27.71 -11.16
CA ILE A 17 -5.34 27.09 -11.45
C ILE A 17 -5.15 25.68 -12.02
N ILE A 18 -4.19 25.48 -12.93
CA ILE A 18 -3.88 24.16 -13.49
C ILE A 18 -3.40 23.21 -12.38
N ALA A 19 -2.47 23.65 -11.54
CA ALA A 19 -1.97 22.85 -10.41
C ALA A 19 -3.08 22.49 -9.41
N LEU A 20 -3.99 23.43 -9.14
CA LEU A 20 -5.15 23.22 -8.28
C LEU A 20 -6.11 22.18 -8.88
N ALA A 21 -6.41 22.29 -10.18
CA ALA A 21 -7.28 21.34 -10.88
C ALA A 21 -6.70 19.92 -10.87
N PHE A 22 -5.39 19.76 -11.08
CA PHE A 22 -4.71 18.48 -10.95
C PHE A 22 -4.80 17.91 -9.52
N SER A 23 -4.61 18.76 -8.51
CA SER A 23 -4.66 18.35 -7.10
C SER A 23 -6.08 17.90 -6.70
N LEU A 24 -7.12 18.64 -7.12
CA LEU A 24 -8.52 18.29 -6.86
C LEU A 24 -8.91 16.97 -7.56
N LYS A 25 -8.44 16.75 -8.80
CA LYS A 25 -8.66 15.48 -9.51
C LYS A 25 -8.05 14.31 -8.74
N ARG A 26 -6.82 14.46 -8.24
CA ARG A 26 -6.15 13.44 -7.42
C ARG A 26 -6.92 13.17 -6.13
N LEU A 27 -7.39 14.22 -5.45
CA LEU A 27 -8.16 14.11 -4.21
C LEU A 27 -9.52 13.43 -4.42
N SER A 28 -10.15 13.64 -5.58
CA SER A 28 -11.38 12.93 -5.95
C SER A 28 -11.16 11.44 -6.20
N VAL A 29 -10.03 11.05 -6.82
CA VAL A 29 -9.67 9.64 -6.99
C VAL A 29 -9.43 8.98 -5.62
N THR A 30 -8.69 9.63 -4.73
CA THR A 30 -8.47 9.15 -3.36
C THR A 30 -9.77 9.05 -2.55
N LYS A 31 -10.69 10.01 -2.70
CA LYS A 31 -12.02 9.94 -2.08
C LYS A 31 -12.84 8.77 -2.62
N ASN A 32 -12.80 8.53 -3.92
CA ASN A 32 -13.51 7.42 -4.52
C ASN A 32 -12.92 6.08 -4.06
N ASP A 33 -11.60 5.96 -3.91
CA ASP A 33 -10.96 4.79 -3.32
C ASP A 33 -11.43 4.53 -1.87
N LEU A 34 -11.48 5.58 -1.04
CA LEU A 34 -11.96 5.50 0.34
C LEU A 34 -13.45 5.16 0.43
N THR A 35 -14.27 5.69 -0.49
CA THR A 35 -15.73 5.51 -0.49
C THR A 35 -16.13 4.15 -1.03
N ALA A 36 -15.38 3.63 -2.01
CA ALA A 36 -15.74 2.40 -2.70
C ALA A 36 -15.52 1.15 -1.84
N GLN A 37 -14.66 1.20 -0.81
CA GLN A 37 -14.34 0.07 0.09
C GLN A 37 -14.17 -1.27 -0.63
N ILE A 38 -13.69 -1.25 -1.88
CA ILE A 38 -13.61 -2.46 -2.71
C ILE A 38 -12.43 -3.26 -2.20
N LYS A 39 -12.77 -4.27 -1.41
CA LYS A 39 -11.85 -5.24 -0.83
C LYS A 39 -11.63 -6.36 -1.84
N ILE A 40 -10.38 -6.71 -2.06
CA ILE A 40 -10.00 -7.93 -2.77
C ILE A 40 -9.58 -8.92 -1.69
N VAL A 41 -10.22 -10.08 -1.69
CA VAL A 41 -9.77 -11.23 -0.89
C VAL A 41 -9.10 -12.19 -1.86
N SER A 42 -7.81 -12.40 -1.67
CA SER A 42 -7.01 -13.32 -2.48
C SER A 42 -6.24 -14.27 -1.58
N THR A 43 -6.12 -15.52 -2.03
CA THR A 43 -5.25 -16.51 -1.41
C THR A 43 -3.92 -16.53 -2.16
N PHE A 44 -2.83 -16.29 -1.45
CA PHE A 44 -1.49 -16.29 -2.00
C PHE A 44 -0.67 -17.43 -1.41
N LYS A 45 0.12 -18.08 -2.27
CA LYS A 45 1.01 -19.16 -1.88
C LYS A 45 2.36 -18.59 -1.46
N VAL A 46 2.89 -19.07 -0.34
CA VAL A 46 4.24 -18.70 0.14
C VAL A 46 5.28 -19.42 -0.71
N ILE A 47 6.16 -18.65 -1.35
CA ILE A 47 7.23 -19.20 -2.21
C ILE A 47 8.60 -19.16 -1.56
N ASP A 48 8.82 -18.23 -0.63
CA ASP A 48 10.10 -18.06 0.03
C ASP A 48 9.97 -17.34 1.38
N LYS A 49 11.00 -17.47 2.21
CA LYS A 49 11.10 -16.88 3.56
C LYS A 49 12.53 -16.41 3.80
N TYR A 50 12.67 -15.16 4.22
CA TYR A 50 13.98 -14.60 4.55
C TYR A 50 13.91 -13.61 5.70
N TYR A 51 15.05 -13.34 6.34
CA TYR A 51 15.15 -12.39 7.43
C TYR A 51 16.37 -11.48 7.25
N THR A 52 16.30 -10.29 7.86
CA THR A 52 17.41 -9.33 7.83
C THR A 52 17.93 -9.12 9.24
N ILE A 53 19.25 -9.26 9.41
CA ILE A 53 19.94 -9.01 10.69
C ILE A 53 20.43 -7.55 10.66
N ARG A 54 19.56 -6.62 11.08
CA ARG A 54 19.93 -5.22 11.35
C ARG A 54 19.62 -4.88 12.81
N LYS A 55 19.74 -3.61 13.22
CA LYS A 55 19.43 -3.13 14.59
C LYS A 55 18.10 -3.68 15.14
N ASN A 56 17.10 -3.84 14.27
CA ASN A 56 15.92 -4.67 14.51
C ASN A 56 15.92 -5.82 13.49
N SER A 57 15.71 -7.05 13.95
CA SER A 57 15.55 -8.20 13.06
C SER A 57 14.14 -8.19 12.47
N SER A 58 14.06 -8.09 11.14
CA SER A 58 12.81 -8.15 10.39
C SER A 58 12.69 -9.49 9.67
N TYR A 59 11.50 -10.09 9.71
CA TYR A 59 11.19 -11.40 9.15
C TYR A 59 10.16 -11.25 8.03
N PHE A 60 10.44 -11.81 6.86
CA PHE A 60 9.61 -11.63 5.67
C PHE A 60 9.15 -12.96 5.10
N ILE A 61 7.90 -12.99 4.64
CA ILE A 61 7.35 -14.04 3.79
C ILE A 61 7.15 -13.47 2.38
N ALA A 62 7.51 -14.25 1.37
CA ALA A 62 7.34 -13.88 -0.04
C ALA A 62 6.22 -14.73 -0.67
N PHE A 63 5.44 -14.11 -1.54
CA PHE A 63 4.26 -14.70 -2.16
C PHE A 63 4.43 -14.86 -3.67
N ASP A 64 3.77 -15.87 -4.25
CA ASP A 64 3.57 -15.98 -5.70
C ASP A 64 2.51 -14.96 -6.16
N SER A 65 2.83 -13.68 -6.08
CA SER A 65 1.91 -12.60 -6.43
C SER A 65 2.66 -11.38 -6.94
N LYS A 66 2.12 -10.77 -8.00
CA LYS A 66 2.60 -9.48 -8.50
C LYS A 66 2.07 -8.30 -7.69
N ASP A 67 0.91 -8.45 -7.06
CA ASP A 67 0.24 -7.38 -6.33
C ASP A 67 0.87 -7.17 -4.95
N ILE A 68 1.10 -8.28 -4.24
CA ILE A 68 1.69 -8.30 -2.90
C ILE A 68 2.82 -9.33 -2.91
N PRO A 69 4.05 -8.95 -3.30
CA PRO A 69 5.13 -9.91 -3.47
C PRO A 69 5.73 -10.38 -2.14
N LYS A 70 5.58 -9.60 -1.06
CA LYS A 70 6.11 -9.93 0.26
C LYS A 70 5.38 -9.22 1.39
N TYR A 71 5.48 -9.76 2.59
CA TYR A 71 4.95 -9.15 3.81
C TYR A 71 5.90 -9.38 5.00
N GLU A 72 6.00 -8.37 5.87
CA GLU A 72 6.78 -8.47 7.11
C GLU A 72 5.93 -9.00 8.24
N VAL A 73 6.39 -10.08 8.87
CA VAL A 73 5.70 -10.78 9.94
C VAL A 73 6.50 -10.75 11.23
N THR A 74 5.84 -11.04 12.35
CA THR A 74 6.55 -11.26 13.61
C THR A 74 7.41 -12.52 13.53
N LYS A 75 8.45 -12.62 14.36
CA LYS A 75 9.28 -13.84 14.46
C LYS A 75 8.45 -15.10 14.70
N ARG A 76 7.47 -15.02 15.62
CA ARG A 76 6.59 -16.14 15.96
C ARG A 76 5.78 -16.60 14.75
N THR A 77 5.19 -15.66 14.02
CA THR A 77 4.44 -15.96 12.78
C THR A 77 5.37 -16.56 11.72
N TYR A 78 6.57 -15.99 11.56
CA TYR A 78 7.57 -16.51 10.64
C TYR A 78 7.91 -17.97 10.91
N GLU A 79 8.06 -18.37 12.17
CA GLU A 79 8.37 -19.76 12.54
C GLU A 79 7.21 -20.73 12.28
N LEU A 80 5.97 -20.25 12.28
CA LEU A 80 4.76 -21.07 12.08
C LEU A 80 4.38 -21.28 10.61
N ILE A 81 4.73 -20.34 9.74
CA ILE A 81 4.41 -20.41 8.30
C ILE A 81 5.48 -21.21 7.58
N ASN A 82 5.09 -22.16 6.74
CA ASN A 82 5.97 -22.93 5.87
C ASN A 82 5.94 -22.40 4.43
N ILE A 83 6.97 -22.78 3.66
CA ILE A 83 6.91 -22.64 2.21
C ILE A 83 5.78 -23.54 1.71
N ASP A 84 5.11 -23.11 0.64
CA ASP A 84 3.90 -23.70 0.06
C ASP A 84 2.59 -23.50 0.85
N ASP A 85 2.63 -22.88 2.04
CA ASP A 85 1.41 -22.52 2.77
C ASP A 85 0.57 -21.50 1.99
N SER A 86 -0.74 -21.59 2.18
CA SER A 86 -1.71 -20.64 1.63
C SER A 86 -2.06 -19.57 2.67
N ILE A 87 -1.94 -18.30 2.28
CA ILE A 87 -2.24 -17.15 3.13
C ILE A 87 -3.36 -16.35 2.48
N GLU A 88 -4.42 -16.09 3.23
CA GLU A 88 -5.52 -15.26 2.78
C GLU A 88 -5.21 -13.81 3.12
N ILE A 89 -5.24 -12.93 2.12
CA ILE A 89 -5.01 -11.50 2.30
C ILE A 89 -6.22 -10.75 1.78
N GLU A 90 -6.79 -9.93 2.66
CA GLU A 90 -7.74 -8.89 2.30
C GLU A 90 -6.99 -7.59 2.11
N TYR A 91 -7.07 -6.98 0.92
CA TYR A 91 -6.41 -5.73 0.62
C TYR A 91 -7.28 -4.77 -0.19
N SER A 92 -6.96 -3.48 -0.12
CA SER A 92 -7.66 -2.47 -0.91
C SER A 92 -7.31 -2.60 -2.38
N LYS A 93 -8.32 -2.59 -3.26
CA LYS A 93 -8.14 -2.75 -4.71
C LYS A 93 -7.19 -1.72 -5.35
N PHE A 94 -7.15 -0.51 -4.80
CA PHE A 94 -6.48 0.62 -5.44
C PHE A 94 -5.21 1.08 -4.72
N ALA A 95 -5.14 0.93 -3.40
CA ALA A 95 -3.95 1.32 -2.63
C ALA A 95 -3.07 0.13 -2.23
N PHE A 96 -3.53 -1.11 -2.49
CA PHE A 96 -2.85 -2.36 -2.09
C PHE A 96 -2.51 -2.39 -0.59
N TRP A 97 -3.32 -1.69 0.21
CA TRP A 97 -3.19 -1.70 1.67
C TRP A 97 -3.77 -3.00 2.20
N ILE A 98 -2.97 -3.72 2.98
CA ILE A 98 -3.42 -4.94 3.66
C ILE A 98 -4.38 -4.52 4.77
N LEU A 99 -5.61 -5.01 4.69
CA LEU A 99 -6.70 -4.77 5.64
C LEU A 99 -6.82 -5.93 6.63
N LYS A 100 -6.50 -7.14 6.18
CA LYS A 100 -6.51 -8.37 6.98
C LYS A 100 -5.56 -9.38 6.35
N ILE A 101 -4.89 -10.17 7.16
CA ILE A 101 -4.04 -11.27 6.69
C ILE A 101 -4.19 -12.47 7.62
N GLU A 102 -4.54 -13.62 7.06
CA GLU A 102 -4.86 -14.82 7.81
C GLU A 102 -4.07 -16.04 7.33
N HIS A 103 -3.62 -16.84 8.29
CA HIS A 103 -3.05 -18.16 8.06
C HIS A 103 -3.89 -19.19 8.81
N ASN A 104 -4.51 -20.11 8.08
CA ASN A 104 -5.39 -21.15 8.65
C ASN A 104 -6.47 -20.57 9.59
N GLY A 105 -7.07 -19.44 9.20
CA GLY A 105 -8.10 -18.74 9.98
C GLY A 105 -7.58 -17.95 11.20
N ASN A 106 -6.26 -17.87 11.41
CA ASN A 106 -5.68 -17.03 12.45
C ASN A 106 -5.14 -15.74 11.84
N ASP A 107 -5.49 -14.60 12.44
CA ASP A 107 -4.94 -13.31 12.10
C ASP A 107 -3.43 -13.26 12.40
N ILE A 108 -2.63 -12.97 11.37
CA ILE A 108 -1.18 -12.86 11.45
C ILE A 108 -0.68 -11.44 11.20
N GLU A 109 -1.57 -10.45 11.24
CA GLU A 109 -1.27 -9.05 11.00
C GLU A 109 -0.15 -8.56 11.91
N ASN A 110 0.87 -7.93 11.30
CA ASN A 110 1.90 -7.25 12.03
C ASN A 110 1.46 -5.81 12.34
N LYS A 111 0.79 -5.64 13.49
CA LYS A 111 0.28 -4.35 13.98
C LYS A 111 1.35 -3.28 14.19
N GLN A 112 2.64 -3.63 14.17
CA GLN A 112 3.74 -2.67 14.27
C GLN A 112 4.05 -1.96 12.95
N ASN A 113 3.49 -2.42 11.83
CA ASN A 113 3.70 -1.88 10.48
C ASN A 113 2.45 -1.25 9.85
N VAL A 114 1.39 -1.03 10.63
CA VAL A 114 0.26 -0.19 10.21
C VAL A 114 0.73 1.26 10.34
N GLN A 115 1.28 1.81 9.26
CA GLN A 115 1.53 3.26 9.13
C GLN A 115 0.25 3.99 8.72
#